data_AF-A0A6J7G3A6-F1
#
_entry.id   AF-A0A6J7G3A6-F1
#
_cell.length_a   1.000
_cell.length_b   1.000
_cell.length_c   1.000
_cell.angle_alpha   90.00
_cell.angle_beta   90.00
_cell.angle_gamma   90.00
#
_symmetry.space_group_name_H-M   'P 1'
#
loop_
_entity.id
_entity.type
_entity.pdbx_description
1 polymer ?
#
loop_
_entity_poly.entity_id
_entity_poly.type
_entity_poly.pdbx_seq_one_letter_code
_entity_poly.pdbx_strand_id
1 'polypeptide(L)'
;MSQPALQNIRVLDLASVGPGARASRTLADYGAEVIKIGAVPRAGAVQIVPPYYAYSGNRNMKRAMFDLKAEAGREAFLQLADTADVIIESFRPGVVDRLGIGYGAVSERNKGMVYCSTSGFGQTGPRSQWAGHDINYLATSGFLDCTGRQADGRPALPGATVADIAAGGMQASMAIMAALLGRASSGMGSYLDVSIADGAFALMSLYVDEYLATGTEPGPGHYILTGRYACYEIYTCADGKHISVGAIEGQFWRNLCELLELAEFSDAQLDDAVQDQIRAALAQRFATRTRDEWVALLGAANTCVAPVNTVAEAVADEQYVARGLIADAVSDTAGAFHQSAPTWAGTVAPDGPYRIRDGEVSDTTELLELLGMSAAEISQLEQSGAIA
;
A
#
# COMPACT_ATOMS: atom_id res chain seq x y z
N MET A 1 6.92 -27.31 -6.28
CA MET A 1 6.17 -26.09 -6.64
C MET A 1 5.19 -25.84 -5.51
N SER A 2 5.36 -24.75 -4.77
CA SER A 2 4.40 -24.37 -3.73
C SER A 2 3.10 -23.93 -4.41
N GLN A 3 1.96 -24.52 -4.03
CA GLN A 3 0.66 -23.99 -4.43
C GLN A 3 0.48 -22.57 -3.85
N PRO A 4 -0.18 -21.64 -4.57
CA PRO A 4 -0.47 -20.32 -4.04
C PRO A 4 -1.29 -20.39 -2.74
N ALA A 5 -0.95 -19.58 -1.75
CA ALA A 5 -1.51 -19.67 -0.39
C ALA A 5 -3.01 -19.37 -0.32
N LEU A 6 -3.52 -18.54 -1.22
CA LEU A 6 -4.94 -18.17 -1.31
C LEU A 6 -5.63 -18.81 -2.52
N GLN A 7 -5.10 -19.93 -3.02
CA GLN A 7 -5.78 -20.70 -4.06
C GLN A 7 -7.20 -21.07 -3.59
N ASN A 8 -8.18 -20.92 -4.49
CA ASN A 8 -9.61 -21.13 -4.25
C ASN A 8 -10.29 -20.08 -3.34
N ILE A 9 -9.61 -19.01 -2.95
CA ILE A 9 -10.26 -17.86 -2.30
C ILE A 9 -10.76 -16.91 -3.37
N ARG A 10 -12.07 -16.62 -3.36
CA ARG A 10 -12.70 -15.63 -4.24
C ARG A 10 -12.94 -14.31 -3.51
N VAL A 11 -12.47 -13.22 -4.09
CA VAL A 11 -12.57 -11.86 -3.53
C VAL A 11 -13.38 -10.97 -4.47
N LEU A 12 -14.43 -10.34 -3.99
CA LEU A 12 -15.10 -9.25 -4.71
C LEU A 12 -14.57 -7.92 -4.20
N ASP A 13 -14.02 -7.11 -5.11
CA ASP A 13 -13.41 -5.84 -4.74
C ASP A 13 -14.13 -4.67 -5.42
N LEU A 14 -14.88 -3.92 -4.61
CA LEU A 14 -15.61 -2.72 -5.01
C LEU A 14 -14.77 -1.43 -4.89
N ALA A 15 -13.53 -1.51 -4.36
CA ALA A 15 -12.67 -0.36 -4.22
C ALA A 15 -12.10 0.07 -5.58
N SER A 16 -12.15 1.37 -5.88
CA SER A 16 -11.65 1.88 -7.17
C SER A 16 -10.13 2.13 -7.16
N VAL A 17 -9.63 2.67 -6.05
CA VAL A 17 -8.23 3.12 -5.87
C VAL A 17 -7.83 2.98 -4.40
N GLY A 18 -6.55 3.27 -4.11
CA GLY A 18 -6.08 3.49 -2.75
C GLY A 18 -5.98 2.20 -1.93
N PRO A 19 -6.32 2.23 -0.64
CA PRO A 19 -6.15 1.11 0.30
C PRO A 19 -6.78 -0.21 -0.16
N GLY A 20 -8.08 -0.19 -0.48
CA GLY A 20 -8.81 -1.41 -0.85
C GLY A 20 -8.26 -2.06 -2.13
N ALA A 21 -7.93 -1.25 -3.14
CA ALA A 21 -7.33 -1.75 -4.38
C ALA A 21 -5.92 -2.36 -4.16
N ARG A 22 -5.15 -1.83 -3.21
CA ARG A 22 -3.84 -2.41 -2.82
C ARG A 22 -4.01 -3.70 -2.03
N ALA A 23 -5.04 -3.77 -1.19
CA ALA A 23 -5.35 -4.96 -0.40
C ALA A 23 -5.75 -6.12 -1.31
N SER A 24 -6.74 -5.91 -2.19
CA SER A 24 -7.16 -6.91 -3.17
C SER A 24 -6.00 -7.34 -4.08
N ARG A 25 -5.14 -6.40 -4.48
CA ARG A 25 -3.94 -6.71 -5.25
C ARG A 25 -2.97 -7.64 -4.53
N THR A 26 -2.78 -7.42 -3.23
CA THR A 26 -1.96 -8.30 -2.39
C THR A 26 -2.57 -9.71 -2.34
N LEU A 27 -3.89 -9.82 -2.17
CA LEU A 27 -4.58 -11.12 -2.17
C LEU A 27 -4.46 -11.85 -3.51
N ALA A 28 -4.57 -11.13 -4.64
CA ALA A 28 -4.35 -11.68 -5.97
C ALA A 28 -2.91 -12.21 -6.14
N ASP A 29 -1.91 -11.52 -5.60
CA ASP A 29 -0.51 -11.98 -5.63
C ASP A 29 -0.27 -13.26 -4.80
N TYR A 30 -1.09 -13.50 -3.78
CA TYR A 30 -1.12 -14.78 -3.04
C TYR A 30 -1.97 -15.86 -3.72
N GLY A 31 -2.57 -15.56 -4.88
CA GLY A 31 -3.31 -16.51 -5.72
C GLY A 31 -4.83 -16.53 -5.55
N ALA A 32 -5.41 -15.54 -4.87
CA ALA A 32 -6.87 -15.40 -4.82
C ALA A 32 -7.45 -15.01 -6.19
N GLU A 33 -8.64 -15.51 -6.51
CA GLU A 33 -9.44 -15.02 -7.64
C GLU A 33 -10.08 -13.69 -7.24
N VAL A 34 -9.51 -12.58 -7.71
CA VAL A 34 -10.06 -11.24 -7.44
C VAL A 34 -10.93 -10.80 -8.62
N ILE A 35 -12.18 -10.45 -8.31
CA ILE A 35 -13.16 -9.91 -9.24
C ILE A 35 -13.39 -8.45 -8.86
N LYS A 36 -12.89 -7.53 -9.70
CA LYS A 36 -13.13 -6.09 -9.56
C LYS A 36 -14.57 -5.79 -9.95
N ILE A 37 -15.31 -5.19 -9.02
CA ILE A 37 -16.70 -4.84 -9.22
C ILE A 37 -16.79 -3.40 -9.72
N GLY A 38 -17.29 -3.28 -10.95
CA GLY A 38 -17.49 -2.04 -11.67
C GLY A 38 -18.93 -1.55 -11.62
N ALA A 39 -19.13 -0.27 -11.85
CA ALA A 39 -20.42 0.26 -12.26
C ALA A 39 -20.65 0.02 -13.76
N VAL A 40 -21.89 -0.22 -14.15
CA VAL A 40 -22.28 -0.25 -15.58
C VAL A 40 -21.95 1.11 -16.23
N PRO A 41 -21.26 1.14 -17.38
CA PRO A 41 -20.90 2.38 -18.07
C PRO A 41 -22.15 3.17 -18.48
N ARG A 42 -22.38 4.31 -17.83
CA ARG A 42 -23.45 5.26 -18.17
C ARG A 42 -22.94 6.69 -17.99
N ALA A 43 -23.55 7.65 -18.68
CA ALA A 43 -23.24 9.07 -18.51
C ALA A 43 -23.34 9.47 -17.02
N GLY A 44 -22.22 9.91 -16.43
CA GLY A 44 -22.14 10.29 -15.02
C GLY A 44 -21.77 9.17 -14.02
N ALA A 45 -21.39 7.98 -14.49
CA ALA A 45 -20.77 6.97 -13.63
C ALA A 45 -19.42 7.49 -13.10
N VAL A 46 -19.23 7.43 -11.77
CA VAL A 46 -18.15 8.14 -11.04
C VAL A 46 -16.98 7.21 -10.69
N GLN A 47 -16.93 6.00 -11.27
CA GLN A 47 -15.86 5.07 -10.92
C GLN A 47 -14.57 5.45 -11.62
N ILE A 48 -13.53 5.69 -10.83
CA ILE A 48 -12.20 5.96 -11.36
C ILE A 48 -11.66 4.67 -11.96
N VAL A 49 -11.32 4.69 -13.25
CA VAL A 49 -10.54 3.64 -13.90
C VAL A 49 -9.08 4.09 -13.87
N PRO A 50 -8.21 3.46 -13.05
CA PRO A 50 -6.80 3.82 -13.00
C PRO A 50 -6.10 3.50 -14.33
N PRO A 51 -5.00 4.18 -14.66
CA PRO A 51 -4.20 3.81 -15.82
C PRO A 51 -3.65 2.39 -15.68
N TYR A 52 -3.37 1.72 -16.80
CA TYR A 52 -2.98 0.30 -16.86
C TYR A 52 -1.74 -0.08 -16.03
N TYR A 53 -0.93 0.88 -15.58
CA TYR A 53 0.24 0.65 -14.73
C TYR A 53 -0.03 0.86 -13.23
N ALA A 54 -1.13 1.51 -12.86
CA ALA A 54 -1.45 1.76 -11.46
C ALA A 54 -1.80 0.45 -10.76
N TYR A 55 -1.33 0.28 -9.52
CA TYR A 55 -1.57 -0.93 -8.71
C TYR A 55 -1.15 -2.24 -9.43
N SER A 56 -0.10 -2.17 -10.25
CA SER A 56 0.35 -3.27 -11.13
C SER A 56 -0.73 -3.74 -12.10
N GLY A 57 -1.51 -2.79 -12.63
CA GLY A 57 -2.48 -2.97 -13.69
C GLY A 57 -3.65 -3.90 -13.37
N ASN A 58 -3.97 -4.13 -12.10
CA ASN A 58 -4.94 -5.15 -11.70
C ASN A 58 -4.63 -6.52 -12.34
N ARG A 59 -3.33 -6.86 -12.49
CA ARG A 59 -2.92 -8.13 -13.07
C ARG A 59 -3.57 -9.30 -12.34
N ASN A 60 -3.89 -10.35 -13.11
CA ASN A 60 -4.55 -11.57 -12.64
C ASN A 60 -5.96 -11.35 -12.05
N MET A 61 -6.61 -10.22 -12.34
CA MET A 61 -7.98 -9.95 -11.89
C MET A 61 -8.99 -10.08 -13.04
N LYS A 62 -10.21 -10.47 -12.66
CA LYS A 62 -11.41 -10.41 -13.48
C LYS A 62 -12.18 -9.12 -13.19
N ARG A 63 -13.15 -8.77 -14.03
CA ARG A 63 -14.03 -7.63 -13.82
C ARG A 63 -15.49 -8.02 -14.01
N ALA A 64 -16.38 -7.52 -13.18
CA ALA A 64 -17.82 -7.66 -13.37
C ALA A 64 -18.49 -6.31 -13.12
N MET A 65 -19.48 -5.93 -13.92
CA MET A 65 -20.13 -4.62 -13.87
C MET A 65 -21.60 -4.77 -13.48
N PHE A 66 -22.01 -4.05 -12.43
CA PHE A 66 -23.38 -4.08 -11.90
C PHE A 66 -23.90 -2.65 -11.67
N ASP A 67 -25.17 -2.41 -11.99
CA ASP A 67 -25.89 -1.23 -11.50
C ASP A 67 -26.46 -1.54 -10.11
N LEU A 68 -25.66 -1.29 -9.09
CA LEU A 68 -26.02 -1.55 -7.68
C LEU A 68 -27.19 -0.70 -7.17
N LYS A 69 -27.65 0.31 -7.93
CA LYS A 69 -28.84 1.10 -7.61
C LYS A 69 -30.12 0.47 -8.16
N ALA A 70 -30.01 -0.33 -9.22
CA ALA A 70 -31.12 -1.10 -9.75
C ALA A 70 -31.31 -2.37 -8.92
N GLU A 71 -32.57 -2.70 -8.57
CA GLU A 71 -32.88 -3.90 -7.81
C GLU A 71 -32.33 -5.17 -8.47
N ALA A 72 -32.52 -5.31 -9.79
CA ALA A 72 -32.00 -6.45 -10.54
C ALA A 72 -30.46 -6.52 -10.55
N GLY A 73 -29.78 -5.38 -10.63
CA GLY A 73 -28.30 -5.32 -10.61
C GLY A 73 -27.74 -5.64 -9.22
N ARG A 74 -28.41 -5.16 -8.16
CA ARG A 74 -28.11 -5.52 -6.78
C ARG A 74 -28.29 -7.02 -6.53
N GLU A 75 -29.41 -7.60 -6.93
CA GLU A 75 -29.64 -9.04 -6.74
C GLU A 75 -28.63 -9.89 -7.52
N ALA A 76 -28.26 -9.49 -8.74
CA ALA A 76 -27.21 -10.17 -9.49
C ALA A 76 -25.84 -10.10 -8.78
N PHE A 77 -25.48 -8.95 -8.20
CA PHE A 77 -24.29 -8.83 -7.37
C PHE A 77 -24.37 -9.72 -6.12
N LEU A 78 -25.51 -9.75 -5.43
CA LEU A 78 -25.68 -10.57 -4.22
C LEU A 78 -25.59 -12.07 -4.54
N GLN A 79 -26.08 -12.52 -5.70
CA GLN A 79 -25.87 -13.90 -6.16
C GLN A 79 -24.39 -14.21 -6.38
N LEU A 80 -23.61 -13.28 -6.93
CA LEU A 80 -22.15 -13.45 -7.03
C LEU A 80 -21.50 -13.50 -5.64
N ALA A 81 -21.95 -12.64 -4.71
CA ALA A 81 -21.47 -12.61 -3.33
C ALA A 81 -21.77 -13.89 -2.54
N ASP A 82 -22.82 -14.65 -2.89
CA ASP A 82 -23.13 -15.95 -2.28
C ASP A 82 -21.98 -16.97 -2.43
N THR A 83 -21.13 -16.79 -3.46
CA THR A 83 -19.98 -17.68 -3.74
C THR A 83 -18.61 -17.09 -3.36
N ALA A 84 -18.58 -15.86 -2.85
CA ALA A 84 -17.32 -15.21 -2.51
C ALA A 84 -16.90 -15.51 -1.07
N ASP A 85 -15.60 -15.44 -0.82
CA ASP A 85 -15.00 -15.60 0.50
C ASP A 85 -14.76 -14.26 1.19
N VAL A 86 -14.45 -13.24 0.37
CA VAL A 86 -14.11 -11.91 0.82
C VAL A 86 -14.84 -10.87 -0.01
N ILE A 87 -15.38 -9.84 0.64
CA ILE A 87 -15.77 -8.58 0.00
C ILE A 87 -14.88 -7.47 0.54
N ILE A 88 -14.35 -6.64 -0.35
CA ILE A 88 -13.63 -5.42 -0.02
C ILE A 88 -14.40 -4.25 -0.61
N GLU A 89 -14.71 -3.26 0.22
CA GLU A 89 -15.35 -2.02 -0.24
C GLU A 89 -14.66 -0.80 0.38
N SER A 90 -14.79 0.35 -0.29
CA SER A 90 -14.16 1.59 0.13
C SER A 90 -15.10 2.80 0.04
N PHE A 91 -16.40 2.57 0.22
CA PHE A 91 -17.39 3.63 0.20
C PHE A 91 -17.43 4.37 1.54
N ARG A 92 -18.02 5.56 1.51
CA ARG A 92 -18.31 6.31 2.74
C ARG A 92 -19.25 5.49 3.64
N PRO A 93 -19.07 5.52 4.97
CA PRO A 93 -19.94 4.78 5.89
C PRO A 93 -21.43 5.04 5.64
N GLY A 94 -22.21 3.96 5.60
CA GLY A 94 -23.65 3.94 5.31
C GLY A 94 -24.03 3.87 3.83
N VAL A 95 -23.10 4.01 2.89
CA VAL A 95 -23.40 3.90 1.45
C VAL A 95 -23.81 2.47 1.08
N VAL A 96 -23.06 1.46 1.51
CA VAL A 96 -23.33 0.06 1.18
C VAL A 96 -24.64 -0.46 1.77
N ASP A 97 -25.03 0.03 2.96
CA ASP A 97 -26.32 -0.31 3.57
C ASP A 97 -27.48 0.28 2.77
N ARG A 98 -27.36 1.53 2.32
CA ARG A 98 -28.37 2.16 1.45
C ARG A 98 -28.46 1.47 0.08
N LEU A 99 -27.36 0.92 -0.41
CA LEU A 99 -27.34 0.10 -1.62
C LEU A 99 -27.85 -1.33 -1.37
N GLY A 100 -28.07 -1.76 -0.13
CA GLY A 100 -28.52 -3.12 0.21
C GLY A 100 -27.45 -4.20 0.00
N ILE A 101 -26.17 -3.83 0.02
CA ILE A 101 -25.01 -4.72 -0.18
C ILE A 101 -24.02 -4.67 0.99
N GLY A 102 -24.43 -4.06 2.11
CA GLY A 102 -23.67 -4.02 3.34
C GLY A 102 -23.55 -5.39 3.99
N TYR A 103 -22.70 -5.47 5.02
CA TYR A 103 -22.43 -6.73 5.73
C TYR A 103 -23.68 -7.43 6.25
N GLY A 104 -24.69 -6.68 6.73
CA GLY A 104 -25.96 -7.26 7.19
C GLY A 104 -26.63 -8.09 6.10
N ALA A 105 -26.85 -7.50 4.92
CA ALA A 105 -27.48 -8.15 3.78
C ALA A 105 -26.66 -9.36 3.26
N VAL A 106 -25.33 -9.22 3.19
CA VAL A 106 -24.47 -10.30 2.69
C VAL A 106 -24.36 -11.45 3.68
N SER A 107 -24.20 -11.16 4.97
CA SER A 107 -24.01 -12.19 6.01
C SER A 107 -25.26 -13.01 6.28
N GLU A 108 -26.46 -12.52 5.93
CA GLU A 108 -27.69 -13.32 5.94
C GLU A 108 -27.64 -14.47 4.92
N ARG A 109 -26.99 -14.24 3.78
CA ARG A 109 -26.89 -15.20 2.67
C ARG A 109 -25.64 -16.08 2.77
N ASN A 110 -24.53 -15.50 3.20
CA ASN A 110 -23.25 -16.19 3.35
C ASN A 110 -22.63 -15.91 4.74
N LYS A 111 -22.85 -16.84 5.68
CA LYS A 111 -22.30 -16.75 7.05
C LYS A 111 -20.77 -16.88 7.12
N GLY A 112 -20.15 -17.43 6.07
CA GLY A 112 -18.70 -17.58 5.94
C GLY A 112 -18.00 -16.35 5.34
N MET A 113 -18.73 -15.28 5.03
CA MET A 113 -18.16 -14.10 4.35
C MET A 113 -17.25 -13.28 5.26
N VAL A 114 -16.03 -12.99 4.81
CA VAL A 114 -15.18 -11.93 5.38
C VAL A 114 -15.48 -10.62 4.65
N TYR A 115 -16.10 -9.66 5.34
CA TYR A 115 -16.46 -8.38 4.74
C TYR A 115 -15.56 -7.28 5.29
N CYS A 116 -14.77 -6.65 4.44
CA CYS A 116 -13.82 -5.61 4.79
C CYS A 116 -14.26 -4.25 4.25
N SER A 117 -14.64 -3.37 5.17
CA SER A 117 -14.92 -1.96 4.91
C SER A 117 -13.64 -1.15 5.13
N THR A 118 -13.06 -0.62 4.05
CA THR A 118 -11.87 0.23 4.09
C THR A 118 -12.29 1.70 4.01
N SER A 119 -12.23 2.43 5.12
CA SER A 119 -12.73 3.81 5.18
C SER A 119 -11.74 4.77 5.82
N GLY A 120 -11.80 6.05 5.46
CA GLY A 120 -10.79 7.03 5.87
C GLY A 120 -10.59 7.14 7.38
N PHE A 121 -11.72 7.25 8.11
CA PHE A 121 -11.75 7.51 9.56
C PHE A 121 -12.58 6.45 10.32
N GLY A 122 -12.75 5.26 9.73
CA GLY A 122 -13.58 4.20 10.30
C GLY A 122 -15.08 4.39 10.05
N GLN A 123 -15.85 3.35 10.34
CA GLN A 123 -17.32 3.37 10.19
C GLN A 123 -18.01 4.10 11.33
N THR A 124 -17.30 4.34 12.43
CA THR A 124 -17.81 5.01 13.63
C THR A 124 -16.93 6.19 14.04
N GLY A 125 -17.36 6.93 15.07
CA GLY A 125 -16.63 8.10 15.58
C GLY A 125 -16.97 9.41 14.89
N PRO A 126 -16.48 10.55 15.42
CA PRO A 126 -16.91 11.89 15.01
C PRO A 126 -16.48 12.29 13.60
N ARG A 127 -15.48 11.60 13.03
CA ARG A 127 -14.92 11.88 11.70
C ARG A 127 -15.30 10.82 10.66
N SER A 128 -16.13 9.84 10.98
CA SER A 128 -16.52 8.76 10.04
C SER A 128 -17.09 9.28 8.71
N GLN A 129 -17.69 10.47 8.73
CA GLN A 129 -18.27 11.13 7.55
C GLN A 129 -17.31 12.12 6.86
N TRP A 130 -16.06 12.25 7.30
CA TRP A 130 -15.08 13.10 6.63
C TRP A 130 -14.57 12.43 5.36
N ALA A 131 -14.38 13.23 4.31
CA ALA A 131 -13.59 12.80 3.17
C ALA A 131 -12.10 13.01 3.49
N GLY A 132 -11.25 12.12 2.97
CA GLY A 132 -9.81 12.24 3.13
C GLY A 132 -9.06 11.53 2.02
N HIS A 133 -7.83 11.94 1.84
CA HIS A 133 -6.81 11.24 1.09
C HIS A 133 -5.61 10.97 2.01
N ASP A 134 -4.65 10.20 1.51
CA ASP A 134 -3.39 9.85 2.17
C ASP A 134 -2.87 10.92 3.15
N ILE A 135 -2.66 12.15 2.65
CA ILE A 135 -2.14 13.28 3.42
C ILE A 135 -3.01 13.66 4.63
N ASN A 136 -4.34 13.56 4.54
CA ASN A 136 -5.24 13.94 5.62
C ASN A 136 -5.13 12.95 6.78
N TYR A 137 -4.99 11.66 6.49
CA TYR A 137 -4.84 10.63 7.51
C TYR A 137 -3.50 10.81 8.24
N LEU A 138 -2.41 11.02 7.48
CA LEU A 138 -1.10 11.37 8.05
C LEU A 138 -1.17 12.64 8.89
N ALA A 139 -1.85 13.69 8.43
CA ALA A 139 -2.02 14.93 9.19
C ALA A 139 -2.71 14.69 10.54
N THR A 140 -3.83 13.95 10.54
CA THR A 140 -4.62 13.73 11.76
C THR A 140 -3.97 12.77 12.76
N SER A 141 -3.01 11.96 12.30
CA SER A 141 -2.26 11.01 13.15
C SER A 141 -1.06 11.61 13.88
N GLY A 142 -0.69 12.87 13.57
CA GLY A 142 0.55 13.49 14.06
C GLY A 142 1.79 13.18 13.20
N PHE A 143 1.69 12.25 12.23
CA PHE A 143 2.80 11.87 11.35
C PHE A 143 3.45 13.06 10.67
N LEU A 144 2.66 13.95 10.04
CA LEU A 144 3.23 15.09 9.32
C LEU A 144 3.94 16.07 10.25
N ASP A 145 3.49 16.21 11.50
CA ASP A 145 4.16 17.12 12.43
C ASP A 145 5.53 16.61 12.87
N CYS A 146 5.77 15.29 12.82
CA CYS A 146 7.08 14.70 13.06
C CYS A 146 7.99 14.67 11.82
N THR A 147 7.47 15.02 10.63
CA THR A 147 8.28 15.08 9.40
C THR A 147 9.20 16.31 9.39
N GLY A 148 10.36 16.19 8.73
CA GLY A 148 11.25 17.32 8.46
C GLY A 148 10.54 18.54 7.87
N ARG A 149 11.11 19.73 8.12
CA ARG A 149 10.53 21.01 7.70
C ARG A 149 11.07 21.46 6.35
N GLN A 150 10.20 22.09 5.56
CA GLN A 150 10.56 22.87 4.39
C GLN A 150 11.26 24.17 4.82
N ALA A 151 11.86 24.88 3.86
CA ALA A 151 12.54 26.15 4.12
C ALA A 151 11.62 27.23 4.74
N ASP A 152 10.31 27.16 4.51
CA ASP A 152 9.31 28.06 5.09
C ASP A 152 8.75 27.58 6.45
N GLY A 153 9.29 26.48 6.99
CA GLY A 153 8.90 25.92 8.29
C GLY A 153 7.71 24.96 8.26
N ARG A 154 7.06 24.74 7.12
CA ARG A 154 5.96 23.76 7.02
C ARG A 154 6.48 22.32 6.98
N PRO A 155 5.71 21.33 7.45
CA PRO A 155 6.03 19.93 7.19
C PRO A 155 6.26 19.63 5.71
N ALA A 156 7.25 18.80 5.40
CA ALA A 156 7.45 18.28 4.06
C ALA A 156 6.39 17.22 3.71
N LEU A 157 6.03 17.14 2.43
CA LEU A 157 5.18 16.07 1.93
C LEU A 157 5.98 14.77 1.79
N PRO A 158 5.45 13.62 2.23
CA PRO A 158 6.07 12.33 1.98
C PRO A 158 6.15 12.01 0.48
N GLY A 159 7.19 11.29 0.07
CA GLY A 159 7.41 10.91 -1.34
C GLY A 159 6.53 9.76 -1.86
N ALA A 160 5.63 9.23 -1.03
CA ALA A 160 4.75 8.11 -1.36
C ALA A 160 3.40 8.24 -0.65
N THR A 161 2.41 7.47 -1.09
CA THR A 161 1.10 7.34 -0.42
C THR A 161 1.20 6.39 0.78
N VAL A 162 1.87 6.85 1.83
CA VAL A 162 2.24 6.04 3.01
C VAL A 162 1.00 5.53 3.75
N ALA A 163 0.01 6.38 3.98
CA ALA A 163 -1.21 5.97 4.65
C ALA A 163 -2.02 5.01 3.79
N ASP A 164 -2.18 5.28 2.49
CA ASP A 164 -2.97 4.39 1.63
C ASP A 164 -2.32 3.01 1.49
N ILE A 165 -0.99 2.96 1.40
CA ILE A 165 -0.24 1.70 1.31
C ILE A 165 -0.17 1.01 2.66
N ALA A 166 0.54 1.59 3.63
CA ALA A 166 0.93 0.90 4.87
C ALA A 166 -0.18 0.91 5.93
N ALA A 167 -0.82 2.07 6.14
CA ALA A 167 -1.86 2.19 7.17
C ALA A 167 -3.20 1.55 6.74
N GLY A 168 -3.55 1.65 5.47
CA GLY A 168 -4.81 1.11 4.95
C GLY A 168 -4.64 -0.24 4.27
N GLY A 169 -3.95 -0.28 3.13
CA GLY A 169 -3.87 -1.46 2.27
C GLY A 169 -3.23 -2.67 2.94
N MET A 170 -2.07 -2.49 3.59
CA MET A 170 -1.39 -3.58 4.30
C MET A 170 -2.19 -4.05 5.52
N GLN A 171 -2.81 -3.13 6.28
CA GLN A 171 -3.66 -3.49 7.41
C GLN A 171 -4.88 -4.29 6.96
N ALA A 172 -5.56 -3.87 5.90
CA ALA A 172 -6.68 -4.61 5.33
C ALA A 172 -6.26 -6.01 4.87
N SER A 173 -5.13 -6.15 4.16
CA SER A 173 -4.60 -7.46 3.77
C SER A 173 -4.35 -8.37 4.98
N MET A 174 -3.69 -7.86 6.03
CA MET A 174 -3.41 -8.63 7.25
C MET A 174 -4.70 -9.04 7.97
N ALA A 175 -5.64 -8.11 8.13
CA ALA A 175 -6.92 -8.37 8.80
C ALA A 175 -7.75 -9.41 8.04
N ILE A 176 -7.80 -9.33 6.70
CA ILE A 176 -8.50 -10.30 5.85
C ILE A 176 -7.85 -11.69 5.97
N MET A 177 -6.53 -11.79 5.86
CA MET A 177 -5.83 -13.07 5.99
C MET A 177 -6.04 -13.70 7.37
N ALA A 178 -6.00 -12.90 8.45
CA ALA A 178 -6.30 -13.37 9.80
C ALA A 178 -7.75 -13.83 9.96
N ALA A 179 -8.71 -13.10 9.38
CA ALA A 179 -10.11 -13.48 9.38
C ALA A 179 -10.38 -14.77 8.61
N LEU A 180 -9.74 -14.96 7.45
CA LEU A 180 -9.81 -16.21 6.68
C LEU A 180 -9.23 -17.40 7.47
N LEU A 181 -8.12 -17.20 8.19
CA LEU A 181 -7.55 -18.21 9.07
C LEU A 181 -8.51 -18.57 10.23
N GLY A 182 -9.10 -17.57 10.88
CA GLY A 182 -10.10 -17.78 11.93
C GLY A 182 -11.36 -18.50 11.40
N ARG A 183 -11.80 -18.15 10.19
CA ARG A 183 -12.90 -18.82 9.49
C ARG A 183 -12.60 -20.29 9.21
N ALA A 184 -11.37 -20.64 8.85
CA ALA A 184 -11.00 -22.03 8.59
C ALA A 184 -11.24 -22.95 9.81
N SER A 185 -11.20 -22.40 11.02
CA SER A 185 -11.48 -23.15 12.26
C SER A 185 -12.94 -23.07 12.70
N SER A 186 -13.61 -21.93 12.47
CA SER A 186 -14.95 -21.65 13.01
C SER A 186 -16.09 -21.88 12.01
N GLY A 187 -15.80 -21.89 10.70
CA GLY A 187 -16.80 -21.83 9.63
C GLY A 187 -17.49 -20.47 9.47
N MET A 188 -17.19 -19.50 10.35
CA MET A 188 -17.83 -18.19 10.38
C MET A 188 -16.91 -17.11 9.84
N GLY A 189 -17.46 -16.25 8.99
CA GLY A 189 -16.79 -15.05 8.53
C GLY A 189 -16.85 -13.92 9.57
N SER A 190 -16.40 -12.73 9.18
CA SER A 190 -16.33 -11.57 10.07
C SER A 190 -16.51 -10.27 9.32
N TYR A 191 -17.02 -9.26 10.02
CA TYR A 191 -16.96 -7.88 9.57
C TYR A 191 -15.65 -7.22 10.05
N LEU A 192 -14.96 -6.54 9.16
CA LEU A 192 -13.72 -5.82 9.43
C LEU A 192 -13.94 -4.34 9.09
N ASP A 193 -13.92 -3.47 10.09
CA ASP A 193 -13.83 -2.01 9.93
C ASP A 193 -12.35 -1.62 9.94
N VAL A 194 -11.79 -1.33 8.76
CA VAL A 194 -10.39 -0.94 8.59
C VAL A 194 -10.33 0.56 8.30
N SER A 195 -9.89 1.31 9.30
CA SER A 195 -9.70 2.75 9.27
C SER A 195 -8.28 3.11 8.82
N ILE A 196 -8.14 3.89 7.75
CA ILE A 196 -6.81 4.37 7.30
C ILE A 196 -6.19 5.28 8.38
N ALA A 197 -7.01 6.09 9.07
CA ALA A 197 -6.56 6.95 10.16
C ALA A 197 -6.04 6.15 11.37
N ASP A 198 -6.67 5.01 11.70
CA ASP A 198 -6.22 4.14 12.80
C ASP A 198 -4.87 3.52 12.46
N GLY A 199 -4.71 3.09 11.21
CA GLY A 199 -3.42 2.62 10.73
C GLY A 199 -2.35 3.70 10.74
N ALA A 200 -2.68 4.94 10.37
CA ALA A 200 -1.73 6.05 10.38
C ALA A 200 -1.33 6.41 11.81
N PHE A 201 -2.28 6.33 12.76
CA PHE A 201 -2.01 6.46 14.18
C PHE A 201 -1.11 5.33 14.71
N ALA A 202 -1.33 4.08 14.27
CA ALA A 202 -0.48 2.94 14.64
C ALA A 202 0.96 3.09 14.14
N LEU A 203 1.18 3.70 12.96
CA LEU A 203 2.52 4.05 12.47
C LEU A 203 3.26 5.02 13.40
N MET A 204 2.53 5.78 14.23
CA MET A 204 3.07 6.72 15.22
C MET A 204 3.18 6.14 16.63
N SER A 205 2.92 4.84 16.81
CA SER A 205 2.84 4.19 18.14
C SER A 205 4.00 4.53 19.07
N LEU A 206 5.25 4.52 18.59
CA LEU A 206 6.42 4.88 19.42
C LEU A 206 6.30 6.29 20.04
N TYR A 207 5.90 7.28 19.22
CA TYR A 207 5.74 8.66 19.67
C TYR A 207 4.51 8.85 20.55
N VAL A 208 3.40 8.21 20.17
CA VAL A 208 2.16 8.24 20.94
C VAL A 208 2.39 7.66 22.33
N ASP A 209 3.03 6.50 22.42
CA ASP A 209 3.26 5.81 23.69
C ASP A 209 4.22 6.59 24.59
N GLU A 210 5.27 7.21 24.04
CA GLU A 210 6.16 8.10 24.80
C GLU A 210 5.38 9.29 25.36
N TYR A 211 4.60 9.98 24.53
CA TYR A 211 3.81 11.12 24.96
C TYR A 211 2.83 10.73 26.06
N LEU A 212 2.12 9.61 25.90
CA LEU A 212 1.19 9.11 26.91
C LEU A 212 1.89 8.73 28.22
N ALA A 213 3.11 8.20 28.16
CA ALA A 213 3.86 7.78 29.34
C ALA A 213 4.54 8.96 30.08
N THR A 214 4.97 10.00 29.36
CA THR A 214 5.89 11.01 29.89
C THR A 214 5.42 12.45 29.75
N GLY A 215 4.48 12.72 28.84
CA GLY A 215 4.08 14.07 28.42
C GLY A 215 5.10 14.76 27.52
N THR A 216 6.16 14.07 27.08
CA THR A 216 7.14 14.62 26.14
C THR A 216 6.54 14.73 24.75
N GLU A 217 6.46 15.97 24.26
CA GLU A 217 5.94 16.26 22.92
C GLU A 217 7.00 15.88 21.86
N PRO A 218 6.68 14.98 20.91
CA PRO A 218 7.58 14.62 19.83
C PRO A 218 7.58 15.68 18.73
N GLY A 219 8.60 15.64 17.86
CA GLY A 219 8.70 16.53 16.71
C GLY A 219 9.78 16.09 15.71
N PRO A 220 10.10 16.93 14.71
CA PRO A 220 11.14 16.62 13.74
C PRO A 220 12.50 16.42 14.43
N GLY A 221 13.22 15.36 14.08
CA GLY A 221 14.52 15.09 14.69
C GLY A 221 14.46 14.66 16.15
N HIS A 222 13.30 14.22 16.67
CA HIS A 222 13.15 13.85 18.08
C HIS A 222 13.99 12.63 18.46
N TYR A 223 14.02 11.62 17.58
CA TYR A 223 14.80 10.39 17.77
C TYR A 223 15.95 10.26 16.77
N ILE A 224 16.87 9.34 17.11
CA ILE A 224 17.98 8.96 16.25
C ILE A 224 17.50 8.57 14.84
N LEU A 225 16.45 7.75 14.71
CA LEU A 225 15.88 7.32 13.42
C LEU A 225 15.12 8.41 12.65
N THR A 226 15.13 9.64 13.15
CA THR A 226 14.47 10.79 12.53
C THR A 226 15.37 12.02 12.39
N GLY A 227 16.69 11.83 12.50
CA GLY A 227 17.65 12.90 12.23
C GLY A 227 18.12 13.69 13.45
N ARG A 228 17.95 13.17 14.68
CA ARG A 228 18.50 13.84 15.87
C ARG A 228 20.02 14.02 15.77
N TYR A 229 20.70 12.94 15.37
CA TYR A 229 22.15 12.85 15.36
C TYR A 229 22.70 12.76 13.93
N ALA A 230 23.90 13.29 13.73
CA ALA A 230 24.58 13.33 12.43
C ALA A 230 24.82 11.93 11.81
N CYS A 231 24.80 10.87 12.63
CA CYS A 231 24.94 9.50 12.18
C CYS A 231 23.67 8.92 11.53
N TYR A 232 22.57 9.67 11.46
CA TYR A 232 21.33 9.27 10.78
C TYR A 232 20.75 10.45 9.99
N GLU A 233 21.26 10.70 8.79
CA GLU A 233 20.95 11.92 8.02
C GLU A 233 21.22 11.72 6.52
N ILE A 234 20.71 12.64 5.69
CA ILE A 234 20.98 12.72 4.26
C ILE A 234 22.02 13.81 3.98
N TYR A 235 23.08 13.47 3.23
CA TYR A 235 24.16 14.40 2.88
C TYR A 235 24.28 14.58 1.36
N THR A 236 24.62 15.79 0.94
CA THR A 236 24.87 16.15 -0.46
C THR A 236 26.34 15.93 -0.84
N CYS A 237 26.56 15.31 -1.99
CA CYS A 237 27.88 15.01 -2.55
C CYS A 237 28.32 16.08 -3.57
N ALA A 238 29.55 15.99 -4.08
CA ALA A 238 30.15 16.97 -5.00
C ALA A 238 29.35 17.17 -6.31
N ASP A 239 28.63 16.14 -6.75
CA ASP A 239 27.80 16.13 -7.96
C ASP A 239 26.36 16.60 -7.70
N GLY A 240 26.06 17.08 -6.49
CA GLY A 240 24.71 17.52 -6.10
C GLY A 240 23.73 16.38 -5.85
N LYS A 241 24.15 15.12 -5.99
CA LYS A 241 23.37 13.95 -5.58
C LYS A 241 23.52 13.70 -4.08
N HIS A 242 22.72 12.80 -3.52
CA HIS A 242 22.68 12.55 -2.08
C HIS A 242 22.99 11.11 -1.70
N ILE A 243 23.53 10.94 -0.50
CA ILE A 243 23.65 9.66 0.22
C ILE A 243 22.84 9.72 1.50
N SER A 244 22.36 8.57 1.96
CA SER A 244 21.89 8.40 3.33
C SER A 244 23.01 7.82 4.19
N VAL A 245 23.07 8.29 5.44
CA VAL A 245 23.89 7.71 6.51
C VAL A 245 22.92 7.17 7.55
N GLY A 246 23.12 5.92 7.97
CA GLY A 246 22.35 5.26 9.04
C GLY A 246 23.24 4.53 10.03
N ALA A 247 24.39 5.10 10.37
CA ALA A 247 25.45 4.52 11.19
C ALA A 247 25.14 4.60 12.70
N ILE A 248 24.09 3.92 13.15
CA ILE A 248 23.57 4.04 14.53
C ILE A 248 24.46 3.29 15.53
N GLU A 249 24.93 2.10 15.17
CA GLU A 249 25.78 1.31 16.02
C GLU A 249 27.19 1.90 16.03
N GLY A 250 27.76 2.09 17.22
CA GLY A 250 29.04 2.80 17.38
C GLY A 250 30.20 2.20 16.59
N GLN A 251 30.18 0.89 16.27
CA GLN A 251 31.19 0.28 15.39
C GLN A 251 31.12 0.80 13.95
N PHE A 252 29.90 0.99 13.41
CA PHE A 252 29.70 1.50 12.05
C PHE A 252 30.02 3.00 12.00
N TRP A 253 29.65 3.73 13.05
CA TRP A 253 30.00 5.14 13.21
C TRP A 253 31.52 5.36 13.24
N ARG A 254 32.25 4.64 14.09
CA ARG A 254 33.72 4.77 14.19
C ARG A 254 34.40 4.46 12.86
N ASN A 255 33.96 3.40 12.19
CA ASN A 255 34.49 3.01 10.89
C ASN A 255 34.15 4.04 9.80
N LEU A 256 32.95 4.63 9.83
CA LEU A 256 32.61 5.77 8.96
C LEU A 256 33.54 6.97 9.23
N CYS A 257 33.73 7.35 10.50
CA CYS A 257 34.65 8.42 10.89
C CYS A 257 36.07 8.15 10.40
N GLU A 258 36.59 6.94 10.56
CA GLU A 258 37.92 6.57 10.08
C GLU A 258 38.06 6.73 8.56
N LEU A 259 37.11 6.18 7.79
CA LEU A 259 37.13 6.24 6.31
C LEU A 259 36.87 7.65 5.76
N LEU A 260 36.21 8.51 6.54
CA LEU A 260 36.05 9.93 6.25
C LEU A 260 37.18 10.79 6.82
N GLU A 261 38.17 10.21 7.49
CA GLU A 261 39.26 10.93 8.17
C GLU A 261 38.74 12.00 9.15
N LEU A 262 37.72 11.62 9.92
CA LEU A 262 37.03 12.39 10.96
C LEU A 262 37.07 11.64 12.31
N ALA A 263 38.18 10.98 12.59
CA ALA A 263 38.34 10.11 13.76
C ALA A 263 38.15 10.85 15.09
N GLU A 264 38.33 12.18 15.12
CA GLU A 264 38.05 13.05 16.26
C GLU A 264 36.59 12.99 16.76
N PHE A 265 35.64 12.60 15.90
CA PHE A 265 34.21 12.49 16.26
C PHE A 265 33.77 11.07 16.64
N SER A 266 34.70 10.10 16.64
CA SER A 266 34.43 8.67 16.90
C SER A 266 33.67 8.40 18.19
N ASP A 267 33.96 9.17 19.25
CA ASP A 267 33.38 8.99 20.58
C ASP A 267 32.28 10.03 20.92
N ALA A 268 31.98 10.94 19.98
CA ALA A 268 31.02 12.03 20.16
C ALA A 268 29.67 11.79 19.44
N GLN A 269 29.42 10.55 19.00
CA GLN A 269 28.28 10.16 18.16
C GLN A 269 26.92 10.70 18.67
N LEU A 270 26.68 10.57 19.97
CA LEU A 270 25.42 10.92 20.63
C LEU A 270 25.55 12.15 21.54
N ASP A 271 26.63 12.92 21.40
CA ASP A 271 26.82 14.15 22.16
C ASP A 271 26.06 15.31 21.48
N ASP A 272 24.94 15.70 22.07
CA ASP A 272 24.08 16.80 21.58
C ASP A 272 24.87 18.12 21.44
N ALA A 273 25.93 18.37 22.22
CA ALA A 273 26.65 19.64 22.24
C ALA A 273 27.50 19.89 20.98
N VAL A 274 27.83 18.84 20.23
CA VAL A 274 28.73 18.92 19.07
C VAL A 274 28.09 18.46 17.76
N GLN A 275 26.80 18.09 17.75
CA GLN A 275 26.14 17.55 16.56
C GLN A 275 26.20 18.47 15.34
N ASP A 276 26.09 19.78 15.52
CA ASP A 276 26.19 20.73 14.41
C ASP A 276 27.60 20.77 13.81
N GLN A 277 28.63 20.59 14.63
CA GLN A 277 30.01 20.49 14.16
C GLN A 277 30.23 19.19 13.39
N ILE A 278 29.71 18.06 13.90
CA ILE A 278 29.79 16.76 13.24
C ILE A 278 29.04 16.80 11.89
N ARG A 279 27.82 17.34 11.86
CA ARG A 279 27.04 17.52 10.62
C ARG A 279 27.79 18.36 9.60
N ALA A 280 28.37 19.48 10.02
CA ALA A 280 29.15 20.35 9.14
C ALA A 280 30.39 19.63 8.58
N ALA A 281 31.11 18.88 9.42
CA ALA A 281 32.28 18.12 9.00
C ALA A 281 31.90 17.02 8.00
N LEU A 282 30.88 16.21 8.29
CA LEU A 282 30.37 15.18 7.38
C LEU A 282 29.93 15.80 6.05
N ALA A 283 29.17 16.89 6.07
CA ALA A 283 28.72 17.58 4.86
C ALA A 283 29.90 18.08 4.02
N GLN A 284 30.92 18.69 4.64
CA GLN A 284 32.13 19.13 3.94
C GLN A 284 32.88 17.94 3.33
N ARG A 285 33.03 16.83 4.07
CA ARG A 285 33.69 15.63 3.56
C ARG A 285 32.93 15.05 2.37
N PHE A 286 31.63 14.83 2.50
CA PHE A 286 30.83 14.25 1.43
C PHE A 286 30.80 15.12 0.18
N ALA A 287 30.87 16.45 0.31
CA ALA A 287 30.98 17.37 -0.82
C ALA A 287 32.30 17.29 -1.62
N THR A 288 33.28 16.48 -1.22
CA THR A 288 34.58 16.36 -1.93
C THR A 288 34.61 15.31 -3.04
N ARG A 289 33.66 14.38 -3.08
CA ARG A 289 33.56 13.33 -4.09
C ARG A 289 32.11 13.15 -4.55
N THR A 290 31.92 12.51 -5.68
CA THR A 290 30.59 12.18 -6.20
C THR A 290 29.89 11.14 -5.30
N ARG A 291 28.55 11.05 -5.38
CA ARG A 291 27.77 10.05 -4.63
C ARG A 291 28.30 8.63 -4.87
N ASP A 292 28.52 8.28 -6.14
CA ASP A 292 28.85 6.90 -6.52
C ASP A 292 30.29 6.52 -6.10
N GLU A 293 31.24 7.47 -6.09
CA GLU A 293 32.57 7.27 -5.52
C GLU A 293 32.52 7.01 -4.00
N TRP A 294 31.66 7.74 -3.27
CA TRP A 294 31.46 7.48 -1.84
C TRP A 294 30.82 6.13 -1.59
N VAL A 295 29.78 5.78 -2.34
CA VAL A 295 29.11 4.48 -2.19
C VAL A 295 30.05 3.33 -2.50
N ALA A 296 30.91 3.45 -3.51
CA ALA A 296 31.94 2.45 -3.82
C ALA A 296 32.94 2.25 -2.67
N LEU A 297 33.29 3.32 -1.95
CA LEU A 297 34.19 3.24 -0.79
C LEU A 297 33.48 2.73 0.47
N LEU A 298 32.26 3.18 0.73
CA LEU A 298 31.62 3.08 2.05
C LEU A 298 30.57 1.97 2.12
N GLY A 299 29.85 1.68 1.04
CA GLY A 299 28.62 0.88 1.06
C GLY A 299 28.82 -0.54 1.58
N ALA A 300 29.86 -1.23 1.11
CA ALA A 300 30.21 -2.58 1.58
C ALA A 300 31.15 -2.59 2.80
N ALA A 301 31.49 -1.41 3.32
CA ALA A 301 32.54 -1.26 4.33
C ALA A 301 32.02 -1.28 5.78
N ASN A 302 30.78 -1.69 6.06
CA ASN A 302 30.16 -1.60 7.39
C ASN A 302 30.05 -0.16 7.92
N THR A 303 29.55 0.76 7.08
CA THR A 303 29.34 2.17 7.45
C THR A 303 27.87 2.60 7.43
N CYS A 304 26.97 1.72 6.94
CA CYS A 304 25.55 2.03 6.75
C CYS A 304 25.31 3.26 5.86
N VAL A 305 26.14 3.44 4.84
CA VAL A 305 25.98 4.47 3.80
C VAL A 305 25.36 3.86 2.54
N ALA A 306 24.36 4.52 1.98
CA ALA A 306 23.69 4.10 0.73
C ALA A 306 23.40 5.30 -0.18
N PRO A 307 23.29 5.10 -1.50
CA PRO A 307 22.86 6.17 -2.40
C PRO A 307 21.38 6.51 -2.18
N VAL A 308 21.03 7.79 -2.28
CA VAL A 308 19.65 8.20 -2.53
C VAL A 308 19.41 8.05 -4.03
N ASN A 309 18.75 6.96 -4.41
CA ASN A 309 18.46 6.62 -5.80
C ASN A 309 17.21 7.34 -6.31
N THR A 310 17.25 7.75 -7.58
CA THR A 310 16.04 8.01 -8.36
C THR A 310 15.28 6.71 -8.62
N VAL A 311 14.00 6.79 -9.03
CA VAL A 311 13.24 5.59 -9.42
C VAL A 311 13.92 4.84 -10.57
N ALA A 312 14.49 5.55 -11.54
CA ALA A 312 15.20 4.94 -12.67
C ALA A 312 16.47 4.18 -12.23
N GLU A 313 17.21 4.72 -11.27
CA GLU A 313 18.37 4.04 -10.67
C GLU A 313 17.90 2.81 -9.86
N ALA A 314 16.84 2.93 -9.07
CA ALA A 314 16.32 1.83 -8.25
C ALA A 314 15.83 0.64 -9.10
N VAL A 315 15.15 0.86 -10.22
CA VAL A 315 14.69 -0.25 -11.07
C VAL A 315 15.83 -0.93 -11.84
N ALA A 316 16.97 -0.24 -12.01
CA ALA A 316 18.16 -0.78 -12.66
C ALA A 316 19.18 -1.39 -11.66
N ASP A 317 18.94 -1.23 -10.36
CA ASP A 317 19.86 -1.67 -9.31
C ASP A 317 19.95 -3.22 -9.25
N GLU A 318 21.18 -3.73 -9.25
CA GLU A 318 21.46 -5.17 -9.23
C GLU A 318 20.77 -5.91 -8.09
N GLN A 319 20.63 -5.28 -6.91
CA GLN A 319 19.99 -5.92 -5.76
C GLN A 319 18.51 -6.18 -6.03
N TYR A 320 17.79 -5.22 -6.62
CA TYR A 320 16.36 -5.37 -6.89
C TYR A 320 16.09 -6.25 -8.10
N VAL A 321 16.97 -6.21 -9.10
CA VAL A 321 16.93 -7.12 -10.26
C VAL A 321 17.20 -8.56 -9.83
N ALA A 322 18.26 -8.81 -9.05
CA ALA A 322 18.61 -10.15 -8.56
C ALA A 322 17.52 -10.75 -7.65
N ARG A 323 16.75 -9.89 -6.98
CA ARG A 323 15.59 -10.29 -6.16
C ARG A 323 14.30 -10.46 -6.96
N GLY A 324 14.34 -10.27 -8.28
CA GLY A 324 13.19 -10.42 -9.16
C GLY A 324 12.07 -9.42 -8.89
N LEU A 325 12.39 -8.21 -8.43
CA LEU A 325 11.38 -7.19 -8.12
C LEU A 325 10.85 -6.45 -9.36
N ILE A 326 11.48 -6.66 -10.52
CA ILE A 326 11.05 -6.15 -11.81
C ILE A 326 10.53 -7.33 -12.63
N ALA A 327 9.26 -7.29 -13.02
CA ALA A 327 8.60 -8.37 -13.72
C ALA A 327 8.10 -7.93 -15.10
N ASP A 328 8.19 -8.85 -16.05
CA ASP A 328 7.59 -8.70 -17.36
C ASP A 328 6.05 -8.68 -17.25
N ALA A 329 5.44 -7.83 -18.06
CA ALA A 329 4.00 -7.72 -18.19
C ALA A 329 3.59 -7.47 -19.63
N VAL A 330 2.39 -7.91 -19.99
CA VAL A 330 1.77 -7.62 -21.27
C VAL A 330 0.37 -7.10 -21.02
N SER A 331 0.09 -5.92 -21.54
CA SER A 331 -1.23 -5.29 -21.54
C SER A 331 -1.93 -5.48 -22.87
N ASP A 332 -3.22 -5.82 -22.83
CA ASP A 332 -4.08 -5.92 -24.01
C ASP A 332 -4.14 -4.60 -24.80
N THR A 333 -3.99 -3.46 -24.11
CA THR A 333 -4.09 -2.11 -24.71
C THR A 333 -2.74 -1.44 -24.96
N ALA A 334 -1.70 -1.80 -24.19
CA ALA A 334 -0.40 -1.12 -24.22
C ALA A 334 0.79 -1.99 -24.65
N GLY A 335 0.58 -3.30 -24.88
CA GLY A 335 1.65 -4.23 -25.26
C GLY A 335 2.57 -4.59 -24.09
N ALA A 336 3.80 -4.99 -24.41
CA ALA A 336 4.78 -5.46 -23.42
C ALA A 336 5.43 -4.29 -22.65
N PHE A 337 5.58 -4.44 -21.33
CA PHE A 337 6.22 -3.47 -20.45
C PHE A 337 6.75 -4.16 -19.17
N HIS A 338 7.49 -3.42 -18.34
CA HIS A 338 7.92 -3.90 -17.01
C HIS A 338 7.12 -3.24 -15.90
N GLN A 339 6.88 -3.98 -14.82
CA GLN A 339 6.24 -3.47 -13.60
C GLN A 339 6.85 -4.08 -12.34
N SER A 340 6.45 -3.59 -11.16
CA SER A 340 6.85 -4.22 -9.91
C SER A 340 6.32 -5.66 -9.81
N ALA A 341 7.19 -6.60 -9.44
CA ALA A 341 6.80 -7.96 -9.06
C ALA A 341 6.10 -7.95 -7.68
N PRO A 342 5.44 -9.05 -7.28
CA PRO A 342 4.95 -9.18 -5.92
C PRO A 342 6.12 -9.04 -4.93
N THR A 343 5.99 -8.16 -3.94
CA THR A 343 7.09 -7.86 -3.01
C THR A 343 6.99 -8.60 -1.69
N TRP A 344 5.84 -9.20 -1.39
CA TRP A 344 5.58 -9.90 -0.14
C TRP A 344 6.12 -11.32 -0.18
N ALA A 345 6.65 -11.79 0.95
CA ALA A 345 7.19 -13.14 1.04
C ALA A 345 6.09 -14.20 0.86
N GLY A 346 6.43 -15.30 0.18
CA GLY A 346 5.53 -16.45 -0.01
C GLY A 346 4.60 -16.36 -1.22
N THR A 347 4.70 -15.31 -2.04
CA THR A 347 4.00 -15.25 -3.33
C THR A 347 4.67 -16.17 -4.35
N VAL A 348 3.88 -16.71 -5.28
CA VAL A 348 4.38 -17.59 -6.35
C VAL A 348 4.28 -16.84 -7.67
N ALA A 349 5.42 -16.59 -8.31
CA ALA A 349 5.45 -15.95 -9.63
C ALA A 349 4.86 -16.90 -10.69
N PRO A 350 4.14 -16.38 -11.70
CA PRO A 350 3.65 -17.19 -12.80
C PRO A 350 4.79 -17.61 -13.75
N ASP A 351 4.52 -18.64 -14.54
CA ASP A 351 5.37 -18.98 -15.68
C ASP A 351 5.13 -17.96 -16.81
N GLY A 352 6.04 -16.98 -16.95
CA GLY A 352 6.00 -15.95 -18.00
C GLY A 352 5.49 -14.58 -17.53
N PRO A 353 5.16 -13.67 -18.47
CA PRO A 353 4.79 -12.31 -18.14
C PRO A 353 3.41 -12.24 -17.48
N TYR A 354 3.24 -11.32 -16.55
CA TYR A 354 1.93 -11.00 -16.00
C TYR A 354 1.01 -10.44 -17.09
N ARG A 355 -0.26 -10.85 -17.06
CA ARG A 355 -1.27 -10.37 -18.02
C ARG A 355 -2.10 -9.25 -17.40
N ILE A 356 -2.15 -8.12 -18.11
CA ILE A 356 -2.98 -6.98 -17.79
C ILE A 356 -4.11 -6.94 -18.82
N ARG A 357 -5.33 -7.17 -18.35
CA ARG A 357 -6.50 -7.15 -19.23
C ARG A 357 -6.94 -5.72 -19.52
N ASP A 358 -7.60 -5.52 -20.64
CA ASP A 358 -8.30 -4.26 -20.89
C ASP A 358 -9.36 -4.03 -19.81
N GLY A 359 -9.27 -2.88 -19.13
CA GLY A 359 -10.18 -2.51 -18.05
C GLY A 359 -11.62 -2.30 -18.50
N GLU A 360 -11.88 -2.13 -19.80
CA GLU A 360 -13.21 -2.01 -20.39
C GLU A 360 -13.86 -3.38 -20.67
N VAL A 361 -13.08 -4.47 -20.68
CA VAL A 361 -13.62 -5.82 -20.90
C VAL A 361 -14.23 -6.34 -19.61
N SER A 362 -15.49 -6.76 -19.69
CA SER A 362 -16.26 -7.32 -18.59
C SER A 362 -16.32 -8.85 -18.68
N ASP A 363 -16.26 -9.51 -17.53
CA ASP A 363 -16.48 -10.95 -17.34
C ASP A 363 -17.86 -11.24 -16.74
N THR A 364 -18.77 -10.26 -16.65
CA THR A 364 -20.04 -10.40 -15.92
C THR A 364 -20.86 -11.58 -16.42
N THR A 365 -21.04 -11.70 -17.73
CA THR A 365 -21.80 -12.79 -18.37
C THR A 365 -21.23 -14.15 -17.99
N GLU A 366 -19.92 -14.39 -18.22
CA GLU A 366 -19.25 -15.65 -17.88
C GLU A 366 -19.38 -15.98 -16.38
N LEU A 367 -19.18 -14.98 -15.52
CA LEU A 367 -19.28 -15.16 -14.08
C LEU A 367 -20.70 -15.53 -13.63
N LEU A 368 -21.74 -14.93 -14.21
CA LEU A 368 -23.13 -15.25 -13.88
C LEU A 368 -23.57 -16.61 -14.46
N GLU A 369 -23.10 -16.98 -15.65
CA GLU A 369 -23.33 -18.31 -16.22
C GLU A 369 -22.75 -19.42 -15.33
N LEU A 370 -21.56 -19.21 -14.78
CA LEU A 370 -20.92 -20.14 -13.83
C LEU A 370 -21.73 -20.32 -12.52
N LEU A 371 -22.61 -19.37 -12.19
CA LEU A 371 -23.55 -19.47 -11.07
C LEU A 371 -24.87 -20.16 -11.45
N GLY A 372 -25.02 -20.57 -12.71
CA GLY A 372 -26.21 -21.26 -13.23
C GLY A 372 -27.31 -20.34 -13.75
N MET A 373 -27.04 -19.03 -13.91
CA MET A 373 -28.00 -18.11 -14.52
C MET A 373 -28.13 -18.41 -16.02
N SER A 374 -29.37 -18.48 -16.52
CA SER A 374 -29.62 -18.78 -17.92
C SER A 374 -29.28 -17.60 -18.84
N ALA A 375 -28.92 -17.90 -20.10
CA ALA A 375 -28.66 -16.86 -21.11
C ALA A 375 -29.86 -15.90 -21.29
N ALA A 376 -31.09 -16.36 -21.05
CA ALA A 376 -32.28 -15.53 -21.12
C ALA A 376 -32.35 -14.51 -19.96
N GLU A 377 -32.03 -14.94 -18.73
CA GLU A 377 -31.97 -14.06 -17.55
C GLU A 377 -30.83 -13.04 -17.70
N ILE A 378 -29.65 -13.46 -18.14
CA ILE A 378 -28.51 -12.58 -18.35
C ILE A 378 -28.83 -11.54 -19.44
N SER A 379 -29.40 -11.97 -20.56
CA SER A 379 -29.79 -11.04 -21.63
C SER A 379 -30.85 -10.04 -21.16
N GLN A 380 -31.77 -10.43 -20.28
CA GLN A 380 -32.73 -9.50 -19.67
C GLN A 380 -32.03 -8.47 -18.77
N LEU A 381 -31.04 -8.89 -17.98
CA LEU A 381 -30.24 -7.98 -17.15
C LEU A 381 -29.45 -6.99 -18.00
N GLU A 382 -28.79 -7.45 -19.06
CA GLU A 382 -28.05 -6.60 -20.02
C GLU A 382 -28.98 -5.58 -20.71
N GLN A 383 -30.14 -6.03 -21.21
CA GLN A 383 -31.12 -5.16 -21.88
C GLN A 383 -31.69 -4.09 -20.94
N SER A 384 -31.86 -4.42 -19.66
CA SER A 384 -32.27 -3.44 -18.63
C SER A 384 -31.13 -2.52 -18.18
N GLY A 385 -29.89 -2.81 -18.61
CA GLY A 385 -28.66 -2.15 -18.18
C GLY A 385 -28.29 -2.44 -16.72
N ALA A 386 -28.87 -3.48 -16.10
CA ALA A 386 -28.55 -3.88 -14.73
C ALA A 386 -27.12 -4.45 -14.60
N ILE A 387 -26.58 -4.95 -15.70
CA ILE A 387 -25.20 -5.45 -15.84
C ILE A 387 -24.59 -4.98 -17.17
N ALA A 388 -23.27 -5.13 -17.31
CA ALA A 388 -22.52 -4.89 -18.54
C ALA A 388 -21.29 -5.80 -18.67
#